data_AF-A0A3D1IZM6-F1
#
_entry.id   AF-A0A3D1IZM6-F1
#
_cell.length_a   1.000
_cell.length_b   1.000
_cell.length_c   1.000
_cell.angle_alpha   90.00
_cell.angle_beta   90.00
_cell.angle_gamma   90.00
#
_symmetry.space_group_name_H-M   'P 1'
#
loop_
_entity.id
_entity.type
_entity.pdbx_description
1 polymer ?
#
loop_
_entity_poly.entity_id
_entity_poly.type
_entity_poly.pdbx_seq_one_letter_code
_entity_poly.pdbx_strand_id
1 'polypeptide(L)' 'PKCGAKDQYGDNCEVCGAAYEPTELKNPYSALTGATPVMKPVEQYFFKLSDPRCVAFLQDWLNTPGRLQPEMVNKV' A
#
# COMPACT_ATOMS: atom_id res chain seq x y z
N PRO A 1 -7.38 -15.26 4.60
CA PRO A 1 -8.46 -15.84 3.74
C PRO A 1 -8.15 -17.19 3.06
N LYS A 2 -6.93 -17.39 2.54
CA LYS A 2 -6.61 -18.49 1.60
C LYS A 2 -6.39 -19.87 2.27
N CYS A 3 -5.45 -19.98 3.21
CA CYS A 3 -5.06 -21.26 3.81
C CYS A 3 -5.72 -21.57 5.16
N GLY A 4 -6.47 -20.62 5.74
CA GLY A 4 -7.12 -20.80 7.04
C GLY A 4 -6.20 -20.67 8.25
N ALA A 5 -4.95 -20.25 8.07
CA ALA A 5 -4.07 -19.87 9.18
C ALA A 5 -4.74 -18.82 10.07
N LYS A 6 -4.62 -19.01 11.39
CA LYS A 6 -5.14 -18.10 12.41
C LYS A 6 -4.12 -16.99 12.68
N ASP A 7 -4.58 -15.91 13.32
CA ASP A 7 -3.71 -14.85 13.87
C ASP A 7 -2.76 -14.24 12.84
N GLN A 8 -3.32 -13.91 11.66
CA GLN A 8 -2.61 -13.23 10.59
C GLN A 8 -2.82 -11.72 10.69
N TYR A 9 -1.77 -10.96 10.39
CA TYR A 9 -1.75 -9.50 10.50
C TYR A 9 -1.75 -8.84 9.12
N GLY A 10 -2.46 -7.72 9.00
CA GLY A 10 -2.38 -6.86 7.83
C GLY A 10 -2.89 -7.50 6.54
N ASP A 11 -2.09 -7.34 5.47
CA ASP A 11 -2.43 -7.63 4.08
C ASP A 11 -1.72 -8.88 3.53
N ASN A 12 -1.06 -9.66 4.38
CA ASN A 12 -0.36 -10.86 3.97
C ASN A 12 -0.54 -12.01 4.97
N CYS A 13 -0.33 -13.24 4.50
CA CYS A 13 -0.27 -14.44 5.34
C CYS A 13 1.17 -14.93 5.45
N GLU A 14 1.67 -15.07 6.67
CA GLU A 14 3.03 -15.54 6.96
C GLU A 14 3.18 -17.06 6.80
N VAL A 15 2.07 -17.79 6.69
CA VAL A 15 2.07 -19.25 6.52
C VAL A 15 2.12 -19.67 5.05
N CYS A 16 1.31 -19.05 4.19
CA CYS A 16 1.24 -19.42 2.78
C CYS A 16 1.73 -18.33 1.81
N GLY A 17 2.17 -17.17 2.30
CA GLY A 17 2.70 -16.08 1.48
C GLY A 17 1.67 -15.33 0.63
N ALA A 18 0.36 -15.61 0.81
CA ALA A 18 -0.67 -14.91 0.05
C ALA A 18 -0.80 -13.45 0.49
N ALA A 19 -0.91 -12.54 -0.47
CA ALA A 19 -1.35 -11.16 -0.25
C ALA A 19 -2.88 -11.03 -0.44
N TYR A 20 -3.51 -10.13 0.30
CA TYR A 20 -4.95 -9.85 0.30
C TYR A 20 -5.23 -8.51 0.96
N GLU A 21 -6.42 -7.94 0.75
CA GLU A 21 -6.80 -6.78 1.54
C GLU A 21 -7.09 -7.18 3.00
N PRO A 22 -6.77 -6.34 4.01
CA PRO A 22 -7.10 -6.63 5.41
C PRO A 22 -8.61 -6.86 5.65
N THR A 23 -9.45 -6.27 4.79
CA THR A 23 -10.93 -6.47 4.76
C THR A 23 -11.34 -7.89 4.39
N GLU A 24 -10.46 -8.68 3.77
CA GLU A 24 -10.69 -10.08 3.41
C GLU A 24 -10.30 -11.06 4.54
N LEU A 25 -9.81 -10.57 5.69
CA LEU A 25 -9.53 -11.42 6.84
C LEU A 25 -10.81 -12.08 7.37
N LYS A 26 -10.72 -13.36 7.68
CA LYS A 26 -11.82 -14.12 8.29
C LYS A 26 -11.78 -13.88 9.81
N ASN A 27 -12.90 -13.51 10.40
CA ASN A 27 -13.02 -13.16 11.82
C ASN A 27 -12.01 -12.07 12.25
N PRO A 28 -12.04 -10.89 11.61
CA PRO A 28 -11.07 -9.84 11.91
C PRO A 28 -11.27 -9.33 13.34
N TYR A 29 -10.17 -8.99 14.00
CA TYR A 29 -10.17 -8.38 15.32
C TYR A 29 -9.08 -7.30 15.41
N SER A 30 -9.33 -6.30 16.24
CA SER A 30 -8.38 -5.24 16.55
C SER A 30 -7.22 -5.79 17.36
N ALA A 31 -5.99 -5.65 16.86
CA ALA A 31 -4.78 -6.02 17.60
C ALA A 31 -4.61 -5.20 18.90
N LEU A 32 -5.27 -4.04 19.00
CA LEU A 32 -5.20 -3.15 20.18
C LEU A 32 -6.25 -3.50 21.24
N THR A 33 -7.46 -3.88 20.83
CA THR A 33 -8.62 -3.98 21.74
C THR A 33 -9.33 -5.33 21.70
N GLY A 34 -8.99 -6.23 20.77
CA GLY A 34 -9.67 -7.50 20.54
C GLY A 34 -11.07 -7.38 19.94
N ALA A 35 -11.62 -6.17 19.80
CA ALA A 35 -12.95 -5.95 19.24
C ALA A 35 -12.97 -6.17 17.71
N THR A 36 -14.10 -6.65 17.19
CA THR A 36 -14.31 -6.77 15.74
C THR A 36 -14.36 -5.39 15.10
N PRO A 37 -13.49 -5.08 14.11
CA PRO A 37 -13.49 -3.79 13.44
C PRO A 37 -14.72 -3.64 12.54
N VAL A 38 -15.12 -2.39 12.30
CA VAL A 38 -16.22 -2.03 11.39
C VAL A 38 -15.75 -0.96 10.41
N MET A 39 -16.26 -1.02 9.18
CA MET A 39 -15.98 -0.01 8.16
C MET A 39 -16.71 1.29 8.50
N LYS A 40 -15.97 2.41 8.53
CA LYS A 40 -16.53 3.74 8.74
C LYS A 40 -16.00 4.69 7.66
N PRO A 41 -16.88 5.43 6.96
CA PRO A 41 -16.43 6.46 6.03
C PRO A 41 -15.79 7.61 6.80
N VAL A 42 -14.71 8.16 6.25
CA VAL A 42 -14.03 9.34 6.76
C VAL A 42 -13.64 10.22 5.59
N GLU A 43 -13.74 11.53 5.77
CA GLU A 43 -13.22 12.48 4.78
C GLU A 43 -11.68 12.46 4.82
N GLN A 44 -11.07 12.25 3.67
CA GLN A 44 -9.62 12.28 3.52
C GLN A 44 -9.24 13.26 2.41
N TYR A 45 -8.21 14.06 2.68
CA TYR A 45 -7.64 14.97 1.69
C TYR A 45 -6.50 14.26 0.97
N PHE A 46 -6.59 14.19 -0.36
CA PHE A 46 -5.58 13.56 -1.20
C PHE A 46 -4.74 14.62 -1.93
N PHE A 47 -3.43 14.46 -1.89
CA PHE A 47 -2.54 15.21 -2.78
C PHE A 47 -2.65 14.67 -4.20
N LYS A 48 -2.93 15.55 -5.17
CA LYS A 48 -3.06 15.17 -6.57
C LYS A 48 -1.68 14.98 -7.22
N LEU A 49 -0.99 13.92 -6.85
CA LEU A 49 0.32 13.57 -7.43
C LEU A 49 0.23 13.35 -8.96
N SER A 50 -0.92 12.94 -9.46
CA SER A 50 -1.22 12.77 -10.89
C SER A 50 -1.50 14.09 -11.63
N ASP A 51 -1.41 15.24 -10.96
CA ASP A 51 -1.52 16.54 -11.61
C ASP A 51 -0.43 16.66 -12.70
N PRO A 52 -0.76 17.14 -13.91
CA PRO A 52 0.21 17.25 -15.00
C PRO A 52 1.47 18.03 -14.63
N ARG A 53 1.38 19.00 -13.69
CA ARG A 53 2.54 19.76 -13.19
C ARG A 53 3.51 18.88 -12.41
N CYS A 54 2.98 17.99 -11.57
CA CYS A 54 3.79 17.04 -10.80
C CYS A 54 4.42 16.00 -11.71
N VAL A 55 3.66 15.48 -12.67
CA VAL A 55 4.16 14.51 -13.65
C VAL A 55 5.29 15.12 -14.49
N ALA A 56 5.09 16.32 -15.04
CA ALA A 56 6.10 17.01 -15.83
C ALA A 56 7.38 17.28 -15.02
N PHE A 57 7.23 17.77 -13.78
CA PHE A 57 8.36 17.97 -12.89
C PHE A 57 9.13 16.68 -12.59
N LEU A 58 8.42 15.59 -12.25
CA LEU A 58 9.06 14.31 -11.92
C LEU A 58 9.75 13.69 -13.14
N GLN A 59 9.13 13.79 -14.31
CA GLN A 59 9.74 13.31 -15.56
C GLN A 59 11.01 14.08 -15.91
N ASP A 60 11.00 15.41 -15.82
CA ASP A 60 12.19 16.23 -16.05
C ASP A 60 13.30 15.89 -15.05
N TRP A 61 12.93 15.77 -13.77
CA TRP A 61 13.87 15.47 -12.70
C TRP A 61 14.51 14.08 -12.85
N LEU A 62 13.73 13.07 -13.24
CA LEU A 62 14.21 11.70 -13.50
C LEU A 62 15.16 11.64 -14.70
N ASN A 63 14.85 12.39 -15.77
CA ASN A 63 15.57 12.31 -17.05
C ASN A 63 16.75 13.30 -17.15
N THR A 64 16.98 14.14 -16.15
CA THR A 64 18.14 15.04 -16.11
C THR A 64 19.44 14.22 -16.06
N PRO A 65 20.33 14.33 -17.08
CA PRO A 65 21.54 13.52 -17.14
C PRO A 65 22.46 13.72 -15.93
N GLY A 66 22.93 12.62 -15.34
CA GLY A 66 23.86 12.64 -14.20
C GLY A 66 23.22 13.07 -12.86
N ARG A 67 21.90 13.30 -12.82
CA ARG A 67 21.18 13.67 -11.61
C ARG A 67 21.00 12.50 -10.64
N LEU A 68 20.67 11.33 -11.19
CA LEU A 68 20.31 10.13 -10.43
C LEU A 68 21.23 8.96 -10.76
N GLN A 69 21.30 8.01 -9.83
CA GLN A 69 21.96 6.73 -10.07
C GLN A 69 21.21 5.96 -11.18
N PRO A 70 21.92 5.24 -12.07
CA PRO A 70 21.29 4.53 -13.19
C PRO A 70 20.18 3.56 -12.76
N GLU A 71 20.34 2.88 -11.62
CA GLU A 71 19.37 1.94 -11.07
C GLU A 71 18.05 2.60 -10.68
N MET A 72 18.08 3.90 -10.33
CA MET A 72 16.88 4.66 -9.98
C MET A 72 16.14 5.15 -11.22
N VAL A 73 16.87 5.49 -12.29
CA VAL A 73 16.27 5.88 -13.58
C VAL A 73 15.62 4.67 -14.27
N ASN A 74 16.22 3.48 -14.13
CA ASN A 74 15.74 2.24 -14.79
C ASN A 74 14.54 1.58 -14.11
N LYS A 75 14.07 2.09 -12.97
CA LYS A 75 12.91 1.57 -12.22
C LYS A 75 11.57 2.18 -12.65
N VAL A 76 11.59 3.02 -13.69
CA VAL A 76 10.43 3.74 -14.22
C VAL A 76 9.82 2.97 -15.39
#